data_AF-A0A9D6H5U7-F1
#
_entry.id   AF-A0A9D6H5U7-F1
#
_cell.length_a   1.000
_cell.length_b   1.000
_cell.length_c   1.000
_cell.angle_alpha   90.00
_cell.angle_beta   90.00
_cell.angle_gamma   90.00
#
_symmetry.space_group_name_H-M   'P 1'
#
loop_
_entity.id
_entity.type
_entity.pdbx_description
1 polymer ?
#
loop_
_entity_poly.entity_id
_entity_poly.type
_entity_poly.pdbx_seq_one_letter_code
_entity_poly.pdbx_strand_id
1 'polypeptide(L)'
;MRTTARLSARSPLRSGRPAGFTLVELLLVIAIVVIIVTLVLISLRQLQERARATACLSNQRQIALANNAYAADNNGRFVSPRTDSLPPAGNMRGTPNPWVNTARPGALASGVETVKSLEGGVMWSYLGENPKAYVSPMDPTGRVRSYSLSAFVGVGESDYTRRADDWYDFPDLESPDAPDAVRNTQFKTVTLSQIPQPSRTMLSIAEEDAFGFNFQGWAIEVGPPTASGGLWIDTPALWNTGRVNLSFLDGSVDAPNIIYEELARIMQPNPSAPPLHAVTELGGRPAFRFMATILLPGVVRPELQ
;
A
#
# COMPACT_ATOMS: atom_id res chain seq x y z
N MET A 1 -85.86 -57.79 27.76
CA MET A 1 -84.45 -57.36 27.63
C MET A 1 -84.23 -56.86 26.21
N ARG A 2 -84.29 -55.54 25.94
CA ARG A 2 -83.58 -54.89 24.84
C ARG A 2 -83.66 -53.37 24.97
N THR A 3 -82.47 -52.83 25.03
CA THR A 3 -82.00 -51.52 25.47
C THR A 3 -82.38 -50.41 24.50
N THR A 4 -82.89 -49.29 25.00
CA THR A 4 -83.05 -48.04 24.26
C THR A 4 -81.70 -47.34 24.16
N ALA A 5 -81.15 -47.23 22.94
CA ALA A 5 -79.92 -46.47 22.69
C ALA A 5 -80.25 -44.98 22.59
N ARG A 6 -79.72 -44.17 23.52
CA ARG A 6 -79.71 -42.70 23.40
C ARG A 6 -78.60 -42.28 22.43
N LEU A 7 -78.96 -41.63 21.33
CA LEU A 7 -78.02 -40.95 20.45
C LEU A 7 -77.53 -39.66 21.15
N SER A 8 -76.25 -39.61 21.49
CA SER A 8 -75.56 -38.41 21.97
C SER A 8 -75.21 -37.52 20.79
N ALA A 9 -75.83 -36.34 20.71
CA ALA A 9 -75.48 -35.31 19.74
C ALA A 9 -74.10 -34.74 20.06
N ARG A 10 -73.14 -34.89 19.15
CA ARG A 10 -71.83 -34.23 19.23
C ARG A 10 -71.99 -32.75 18.91
N SER A 11 -71.61 -31.87 19.85
CA SER A 11 -71.52 -30.43 19.63
C SER A 11 -70.55 -30.12 18.49
N PRO A 12 -70.89 -29.23 17.53
CA PRO A 12 -69.94 -28.80 16.52
C PRO A 12 -68.81 -28.01 17.19
N LEU A 13 -67.56 -28.44 16.99
CA LEU A 13 -66.38 -27.64 17.32
C LEU A 13 -66.50 -26.33 16.53
N ARG A 14 -66.68 -25.20 17.23
CA ARG A 14 -66.61 -23.87 16.64
C ARG A 14 -65.28 -23.76 15.89
N SER A 15 -65.32 -23.69 14.55
CA SER A 15 -64.17 -23.28 13.76
C SER A 15 -63.90 -21.81 14.09
N GLY A 16 -62.98 -21.55 15.03
CA GLY A 16 -62.48 -20.21 15.28
C GLY A 16 -61.95 -19.65 13.97
N ARG A 17 -62.49 -18.51 13.52
CA ARG A 17 -61.91 -17.78 12.40
C ARG A 17 -60.44 -17.50 12.75
N PRO A 18 -59.48 -17.75 11.85
CA PRO A 18 -58.09 -17.40 12.12
C PRO A 18 -58.03 -15.91 12.45
N ALA A 19 -57.41 -15.58 13.59
CA ALA A 19 -57.15 -14.19 13.96
C ALA A 19 -56.26 -13.58 12.86
N GLY A 20 -56.73 -12.49 12.25
CA GLY A 20 -55.91 -11.72 11.31
C GLY A 20 -54.84 -10.94 12.05
N PHE A 21 -53.72 -10.67 11.37
CA PHE A 21 -52.66 -9.81 11.89
C PHE A 21 -53.21 -8.42 12.23
N THR A 22 -52.88 -7.91 13.41
CA THR A 22 -53.21 -6.54 13.81
C THR A 22 -52.18 -5.56 13.24
N LEU A 23 -52.59 -4.30 13.09
CA LEU A 23 -51.70 -3.20 12.69
C LEU A 23 -50.48 -3.12 13.64
N VAL A 24 -50.70 -3.30 14.94
CA VAL A 24 -49.65 -3.22 15.96
C VAL A 24 -48.63 -4.34 15.79
N GLU A 25 -49.06 -5.57 15.53
CA GLU A 25 -48.14 -6.70 15.30
C GLU A 25 -47.28 -6.46 14.05
N LEU A 26 -47.86 -5.93 12.97
CA LEU A 26 -47.10 -5.59 11.77
C LEU A 26 -46.10 -4.46 12.03
N LEU A 27 -46.51 -3.42 12.75
CA LEU A 27 -45.65 -2.29 13.12
C LEU A 27 -44.49 -2.72 14.03
N LEU A 28 -44.73 -3.64 14.96
CA LEU A 28 -43.68 -4.18 15.81
C LEU A 28 -42.65 -4.98 15.01
N VAL A 29 -43.10 -5.79 14.05
CA VAL A 29 -42.20 -6.59 13.20
C VAL A 29 -41.30 -5.68 12.36
N ILE A 30 -41.85 -4.67 11.69
CA ILE A 30 -41.03 -3.74 10.91
C ILE A 30 -40.07 -2.96 11.84
N ALA A 31 -40.49 -2.59 13.05
CA ALA A 31 -39.62 -1.91 14.01
C ALA A 31 -38.42 -2.79 14.39
N ILE A 32 -38.64 -4.07 14.68
CA ILE A 32 -37.56 -5.01 14.99
C ILE A 32 -36.63 -5.22 13.79
N VAL A 33 -37.18 -5.38 12.57
CA VAL A 33 -36.36 -5.53 11.35
C VAL A 33 -35.50 -4.29 11.11
N VAL A 34 -36.05 -3.08 11.27
CA VAL A 34 -35.30 -1.83 11.12
C VAL A 34 -34.16 -1.73 12.14
N ILE A 35 -34.39 -2.13 13.40
CA ILE A 35 -33.36 -2.16 14.43
C ILE A 35 -32.23 -3.11 14.03
N ILE A 36 -32.55 -4.34 13.61
CA ILE A 36 -31.55 -5.35 13.20
C ILE A 36 -30.74 -4.87 12.00
N VAL A 37 -31.41 -4.39 10.94
CA VAL A 37 -30.74 -3.91 9.73
C VAL A 37 -29.79 -2.74 10.06
N THR A 38 -30.21 -1.82 10.93
CA THR A 38 -29.37 -0.68 11.34
C THR A 38 -28.09 -1.14 12.04
N LEU A 39 -28.20 -2.10 12.96
CA LEU A 39 -27.02 -2.66 13.66
C LEU A 39 -26.09 -3.43 12.70
N VAL A 40 -26.65 -4.16 11.72
CA VAL A 40 -25.87 -4.86 10.68
C VAL A 40 -25.12 -3.87 9.78
N LEU A 41 -25.76 -2.76 9.38
CA LEU A 41 -25.14 -1.76 8.51
C LEU A 41 -23.93 -1.07 9.17
N ILE A 42 -24.01 -0.77 10.47
CA ILE A 42 -22.90 -0.15 11.21
C ILE A 42 -21.70 -1.10 11.30
N SER A 43 -21.94 -2.37 11.62
CA SER A 43 -20.87 -3.39 11.74
C SER A 43 -20.25 -3.78 10.40
N LEU A 44 -21.03 -3.75 9.31
CA LEU A 44 -20.56 -4.10 7.98
C LEU A 44 -19.47 -3.14 7.47
N ARG A 45 -19.55 -1.85 7.77
CA ARG A 45 -18.54 -0.86 7.35
C ARG A 45 -17.16 -1.17 7.93
N GLN A 46 -17.10 -1.42 9.25
CA GLN A 46 -15.86 -1.78 9.93
C GLN A 46 -15.30 -3.12 9.43
N LEU A 47 -16.17 -4.09 9.13
CA LEU A 47 -15.76 -5.37 8.55
C LEU A 47 -15.16 -5.18 7.15
N GLN A 48 -15.79 -4.36 6.31
CA GLN A 48 -15.30 -4.07 4.96
C GLN A 48 -13.94 -3.36 4.99
N GLU A 49 -13.75 -2.38 5.89
CA GLU A 49 -12.46 -1.71 6.07
C GLU A 49 -11.35 -2.70 6.46
N ARG A 50 -11.61 -3.56 7.46
CA ARG A 50 -10.64 -4.59 7.87
C ARG A 50 -10.35 -5.61 6.76
N ALA A 51 -11.36 -5.99 5.99
CA ALA A 51 -11.21 -6.89 4.84
C ALA A 51 -10.34 -6.24 3.75
N ARG A 52 -10.57 -4.97 3.43
CA ARG A 52 -9.75 -4.20 2.47
C ARG A 52 -8.31 -4.04 2.96
N ALA A 53 -8.10 -3.77 4.26
CA ALA A 53 -6.78 -3.69 4.86
C ALA A 53 -6.03 -5.03 4.79
N THR A 54 -6.72 -6.14 5.07
CA THR A 54 -6.15 -7.50 4.96
C THR A 54 -5.80 -7.84 3.51
N ALA A 55 -6.68 -7.50 2.56
CA ALA A 55 -6.42 -7.68 1.14
C ALA A 55 -5.22 -6.83 0.67
N CYS A 56 -5.09 -5.60 1.18
CA CYS A 56 -3.94 -4.74 0.91
C CYS A 56 -2.62 -5.37 1.41
N LEU A 57 -2.59 -5.94 2.62
CA LEU A 57 -1.43 -6.68 3.12
C LEU A 57 -1.15 -7.95 2.30
N SER A 58 -2.19 -8.63 1.82
CA SER A 58 -2.04 -9.77 0.92
C SER A 58 -1.39 -9.39 -0.42
N ASN A 59 -1.78 -8.25 -1.00
CA ASN A 59 -1.13 -7.71 -2.21
C ASN A 59 0.33 -7.35 -1.94
N GLN A 60 0.63 -6.66 -0.82
CA GLN A 60 2.00 -6.35 -0.41
C GLN A 60 2.87 -7.61 -0.27
N ARG A 61 2.31 -8.67 0.33
CA ARG A 61 2.99 -9.97 0.42
C ARG A 61 3.24 -10.58 -0.96
N GLN A 62 2.28 -10.50 -1.88
CA GLN A 62 2.45 -10.99 -3.26
C GLN A 62 3.56 -10.23 -3.99
N ILE A 63 3.64 -8.90 -3.84
CA ILE A 63 4.74 -8.09 -4.37
C ILE A 63 6.08 -8.56 -3.85
N ALA A 64 6.20 -8.82 -2.54
CA ALA A 64 7.46 -9.30 -1.97
C ALA A 64 7.87 -10.68 -2.46
N LEU A 65 6.93 -11.61 -2.53
CA LEU A 65 7.19 -12.95 -3.06
C LEU A 65 7.55 -12.92 -4.55
N ALA A 66 6.88 -12.08 -5.34
CA ALA A 66 7.15 -11.91 -6.76
C ALA A 66 8.53 -11.29 -7.01
N ASN A 67 8.95 -10.31 -6.21
CA ASN A 67 10.29 -9.73 -6.31
C ASN A 67 11.38 -10.78 -5.96
N ASN A 68 11.13 -11.60 -4.94
CA ASN A 68 12.05 -12.69 -4.58
C ASN A 68 12.09 -13.81 -5.63
N ALA A 69 10.96 -14.12 -6.26
CA ALA A 69 10.89 -15.07 -7.36
C ALA A 69 11.65 -14.55 -8.58
N TYR A 70 11.44 -13.28 -8.95
CA TYR A 70 12.23 -12.61 -9.99
C TYR A 70 13.72 -12.67 -9.68
N ALA A 71 14.12 -12.37 -8.45
CA ALA A 71 15.52 -12.43 -8.06
C ALA A 71 16.10 -13.84 -8.17
N ALA A 72 15.35 -14.89 -7.81
CA ALA A 72 15.77 -16.27 -7.98
C ALA A 72 16.08 -16.61 -9.45
N ASP A 73 15.27 -16.11 -10.38
CA ASP A 73 15.42 -16.33 -11.82
C ASP A 73 16.50 -15.43 -12.46
N ASN A 74 16.90 -14.35 -11.78
CA ASN A 74 17.79 -13.31 -12.31
C ASN A 74 19.08 -13.13 -11.48
N ASN A 75 19.76 -14.22 -11.13
CA ASN A 75 21.05 -14.21 -10.41
C ASN A 75 21.02 -13.47 -9.06
N GLY A 76 19.90 -13.56 -8.34
CA GLY A 76 19.69 -12.91 -7.04
C GLY A 76 19.40 -11.42 -7.12
N ARG A 77 19.15 -10.86 -8.31
CA ARG A 77 18.96 -9.43 -8.53
C ARG A 77 17.51 -9.02 -8.40
N PHE A 78 17.25 -7.99 -7.61
CA PHE A 78 15.91 -7.44 -7.46
C PHE A 78 15.49 -6.61 -8.67
N VAL A 79 14.18 -6.39 -8.79
CA VAL A 79 13.62 -5.49 -9.80
C VAL A 79 13.96 -4.04 -9.46
N SER A 80 14.06 -3.19 -10.46
CA SER A 80 14.23 -1.76 -10.23
C SER A 80 12.90 -1.14 -9.74
N PRO A 81 12.92 -0.26 -8.72
CA PRO A 81 11.74 0.44 -8.24
C PRO A 81 11.27 1.52 -9.21
N ARG A 82 12.14 1.92 -10.15
CA ARG A 82 11.82 2.87 -11.21
C ARG A 82 10.81 2.31 -12.18
N THR A 83 10.08 3.22 -12.82
CA THR A 83 9.04 2.86 -13.78
C THR A 83 9.29 3.38 -15.20
N ASP A 84 10.43 4.02 -15.47
CA ASP A 84 10.77 4.59 -16.77
C ASP A 84 11.82 3.75 -17.52
N SER A 85 11.42 3.17 -18.66
CA SER A 85 12.33 2.37 -19.51
C SER A 85 13.05 3.18 -20.59
N LEU A 86 12.86 4.50 -20.64
CA LEU A 86 13.41 5.35 -21.69
C LEU A 86 14.24 6.48 -21.09
N PRO A 87 15.40 6.79 -21.69
CA PRO A 87 16.24 7.87 -21.21
C PRO A 87 15.52 9.22 -21.24
N PRO A 88 15.69 10.06 -20.20
CA PRO A 88 15.45 11.49 -20.32
C PRO A 88 16.20 11.99 -21.56
N ALA A 89 15.57 12.85 -22.35
CA ALA A 89 16.08 13.30 -23.65
C ALA A 89 17.61 13.51 -23.66
N GLY A 90 18.33 12.67 -24.40
CA GLY A 90 19.79 12.71 -24.53
C GLY A 90 20.48 11.47 -23.98
N ASN A 91 20.91 10.58 -24.87
CA ASN A 91 21.90 9.49 -24.69
C ASN A 91 21.85 8.61 -23.43
N MET A 92 20.83 8.68 -22.57
CA MET A 92 20.78 7.78 -21.42
C MET A 92 20.40 6.34 -21.86
N ARG A 93 20.74 5.28 -21.12
CA ARG A 93 20.13 3.95 -21.34
C ARG A 93 18.91 3.85 -20.44
N GLY A 94 17.82 3.24 -20.92
CA GLY A 94 16.64 2.98 -20.10
C GLY A 94 16.99 2.18 -18.85
N THR A 95 16.21 2.33 -17.77
CA THR A 95 16.41 1.55 -16.55
C THR A 95 16.30 0.06 -16.89
N PRO A 96 17.30 -0.76 -16.52
CA PRO A 96 17.14 -2.21 -16.61
C PRO A 96 15.98 -2.65 -15.71
N ASN A 97 15.35 -3.78 -16.04
CA ASN A 97 14.39 -4.49 -15.18
C ASN A 97 13.39 -3.65 -14.35
N PRO A 98 12.69 -2.65 -14.93
CA PRO A 98 11.74 -1.84 -14.18
C PRO A 98 10.51 -2.68 -13.82
N TRP A 99 10.07 -2.60 -12.57
CA TRP A 99 8.97 -3.43 -12.06
C TRP A 99 7.62 -3.11 -12.72
N VAL A 100 7.46 -1.85 -13.15
CA VAL A 100 6.38 -1.28 -13.97
C VAL A 100 7.06 -0.51 -15.10
N ASN A 101 6.49 -0.45 -16.29
CA ASN A 101 7.11 0.24 -17.43
C ASN A 101 6.16 1.27 -18.03
N THR A 102 6.30 2.51 -17.59
CA THR A 102 5.63 3.67 -18.16
C THR A 102 6.39 4.14 -19.41
N ALA A 103 5.71 4.15 -20.56
CA ALA A 103 6.30 4.70 -21.79
C ALA A 103 6.39 6.23 -21.67
N ARG A 104 7.62 6.75 -21.51
CA ARG A 104 8.00 8.18 -21.41
C ARG A 104 7.25 9.00 -20.34
N PRO A 105 7.92 9.33 -19.22
CA PRO A 105 7.50 10.37 -18.28
C PRO A 105 7.05 11.66 -18.97
N GLY A 106 5.83 12.13 -18.71
CA GLY A 106 5.28 13.36 -19.32
C GLY A 106 4.81 13.26 -20.78
N ALA A 107 4.87 12.08 -21.42
CA ALA A 107 4.34 11.86 -22.77
C ALA A 107 2.99 11.12 -22.79
N LEU A 108 2.52 10.59 -21.66
CA LEU A 108 1.11 10.26 -21.50
C LEU A 108 0.37 11.59 -21.50
N ALA A 109 -0.45 11.85 -22.53
CA ALA A 109 -1.19 13.09 -22.67
C ALA A 109 -2.07 13.44 -21.44
N SER A 110 -2.30 12.48 -20.54
CA SER A 110 -3.05 12.61 -19.29
C SER A 110 -2.19 12.66 -18.01
N GLY A 111 -0.91 12.29 -18.06
CA GLY A 111 -0.06 12.16 -16.87
C GLY A 111 -0.57 11.15 -15.85
N VAL A 112 -1.07 9.98 -16.26
CA VAL A 112 -1.59 8.93 -15.36
C VAL A 112 -1.13 7.56 -15.86
N GLU A 113 -0.67 6.69 -14.97
CA GLU A 113 -0.31 5.31 -15.31
C GLU A 113 -1.49 4.51 -15.87
N THR A 114 -1.20 3.58 -16.77
CA THR A 114 -2.22 2.73 -17.41
C THR A 114 -1.94 1.26 -17.13
N VAL A 115 -2.92 0.39 -17.38
CA VAL A 115 -2.71 -1.06 -17.28
C VAL A 115 -1.59 -1.53 -18.21
N LYS A 116 -1.44 -0.92 -19.39
CA LYS A 116 -0.31 -1.19 -20.29
C LYS A 116 1.05 -0.87 -19.66
N SER A 117 1.10 0.10 -18.74
CA SER A 117 2.31 0.39 -17.99
C SER A 117 2.69 -0.78 -17.09
N LEU A 118 1.70 -1.42 -16.46
CA LEU A 118 1.91 -2.60 -15.61
C LEU A 118 2.36 -3.80 -16.46
N GLU A 119 1.67 -4.04 -17.58
CA GLU A 119 1.99 -5.13 -18.53
C GLU A 119 3.42 -5.08 -19.06
N GLY A 120 3.98 -3.87 -19.22
CA GLY A 120 5.35 -3.69 -19.72
C GLY A 120 6.45 -3.89 -18.67
N GLY A 121 6.09 -4.00 -17.39
CA GLY A 121 7.04 -4.16 -16.28
C GLY A 121 7.42 -5.63 -16.05
N VAL A 122 8.62 -5.87 -15.50
CA VAL A 122 9.11 -7.25 -15.30
C VAL A 122 8.30 -8.04 -14.27
N MET A 123 7.62 -7.35 -13.35
CA MET A 123 6.81 -8.00 -12.29
C MET A 123 5.46 -8.54 -12.79
N TRP A 124 5.03 -8.19 -14.02
CA TRP A 124 3.71 -8.53 -14.53
C TRP A 124 3.41 -10.03 -14.49
N SER A 125 4.33 -10.84 -15.02
CA SER A 125 4.21 -12.30 -15.04
C SER A 125 4.30 -12.92 -13.65
N TYR A 126 5.16 -12.38 -12.77
CA TYR A 126 5.34 -12.86 -11.40
C TYR A 126 4.17 -12.53 -10.48
N LEU A 127 3.39 -11.50 -10.81
CA LEU A 127 2.14 -11.14 -10.14
C LEU A 127 0.90 -11.78 -10.79
N GLY A 128 1.10 -12.75 -11.68
CA GLY A 128 0.03 -13.52 -12.31
C GLY A 128 -0.82 -12.71 -13.29
N GLU A 129 -0.23 -11.72 -13.95
CA GLU A 129 -0.87 -10.90 -14.98
C GLU A 129 -2.14 -10.19 -14.45
N ASN A 130 -2.10 -9.79 -13.17
CA ASN A 130 -3.24 -9.27 -12.45
C ASN A 130 -3.02 -7.81 -12.03
N PRO A 131 -3.72 -6.83 -12.64
CA PRO A 131 -3.56 -5.42 -12.29
C PRO A 131 -4.03 -5.12 -10.85
N LYS A 132 -4.92 -5.95 -10.27
CA LYS A 132 -5.36 -5.77 -8.88
C LYS A 132 -4.28 -6.04 -7.84
N ALA A 133 -3.16 -6.67 -8.23
CA ALA A 133 -2.01 -6.86 -7.34
C ALA A 133 -1.23 -5.56 -7.11
N TYR A 134 -1.36 -4.57 -8.01
CA TYR A 134 -0.63 -3.30 -7.97
C TYR A 134 -1.36 -2.17 -7.22
N VAL A 135 -2.64 -2.38 -6.89
CA VAL A 135 -3.50 -1.36 -6.26
C VAL A 135 -4.10 -1.87 -4.96
N SER A 136 -4.11 -1.00 -3.97
CA SER A 136 -4.72 -1.21 -2.67
C SER A 136 -6.24 -1.12 -2.79
N PRO A 137 -6.99 -2.10 -2.25
CA PRO A 137 -8.45 -2.00 -2.15
C PRO A 137 -8.94 -0.83 -1.28
N MET A 138 -8.04 -0.14 -0.59
CA MET A 138 -8.33 1.05 0.23
C MET A 138 -8.03 2.37 -0.51
N ASP A 139 -7.42 2.32 -1.69
CA ASP A 139 -7.12 3.52 -2.47
C ASP A 139 -8.43 4.16 -2.98
N PRO A 140 -8.71 5.44 -2.66
CA PRO A 140 -9.93 6.11 -3.08
C PRO A 140 -9.85 6.75 -4.48
N THR A 141 -8.66 6.82 -5.10
CA THR A 141 -8.40 7.63 -6.30
C THR A 141 -8.77 6.92 -7.61
N GLY A 142 -8.88 5.59 -7.59
CA GLY A 142 -9.20 4.79 -8.78
C GLY A 142 -8.05 4.63 -9.78
N ARG A 143 -6.82 4.99 -9.40
CA ARG A 143 -5.61 4.75 -10.20
C ARG A 143 -5.30 3.26 -10.35
N VAL A 144 -4.46 2.92 -11.33
CA VAL A 144 -4.10 1.53 -11.65
C VAL A 144 -3.06 0.93 -10.70
N ARG A 145 -2.31 1.76 -9.98
CA ARG A 145 -1.27 1.36 -9.04
C ARG A 145 -1.21 2.30 -7.87
N SER A 146 -1.11 1.73 -6.67
CA SER A 146 -1.04 2.49 -5.42
C SER A 146 0.12 2.07 -4.50
N TYR A 147 0.84 1.03 -4.91
CA TYR A 147 2.03 0.56 -4.23
C TYR A 147 3.25 1.08 -4.94
N SER A 148 4.29 1.35 -4.17
CA SER A 148 5.60 1.67 -4.67
C SER A 148 6.64 0.81 -3.97
N LEU A 149 7.71 0.52 -4.70
CA LEU A 149 8.87 -0.16 -4.16
C LEU A 149 9.78 0.86 -3.48
N SER A 150 10.55 0.42 -2.49
CA SER A 150 11.56 1.23 -1.83
C SER A 150 12.56 1.77 -2.86
N ALA A 151 12.78 3.08 -2.86
CA ALA A 151 13.80 3.76 -3.65
C ALA A 151 15.25 3.30 -3.35
N PHE A 152 15.42 2.45 -2.34
CA PHE A 152 16.71 1.96 -1.87
C PHE A 152 16.89 0.46 -2.05
N VAL A 153 16.03 -0.22 -2.81
CA VAL A 153 16.14 -1.67 -3.12
C VAL A 153 16.18 -1.85 -4.63
N GLY A 154 17.05 -2.72 -5.14
CA GLY A 154 17.13 -3.02 -6.58
C GLY A 154 17.78 -1.91 -7.41
N VAL A 155 18.61 -1.06 -6.79
CA VAL A 155 19.23 0.10 -7.45
C VAL A 155 20.73 -0.10 -7.67
N GLY A 156 21.24 0.29 -8.85
CA GLY A 156 22.67 0.28 -9.20
C GLY A 156 23.14 -0.80 -10.19
N GLU A 157 22.30 -1.25 -11.14
CA GLU A 157 22.61 -2.32 -12.11
C GLU A 157 23.17 -1.83 -13.48
N SER A 158 22.92 -0.58 -13.91
CA SER A 158 23.42 -0.06 -15.21
C SER A 158 24.70 0.79 -15.10
N ASP A 159 25.38 1.01 -16.24
CA ASP A 159 26.57 1.90 -16.43
C ASP A 159 26.34 3.40 -16.06
N TYR A 160 25.19 3.69 -15.44
CA TYR A 160 24.81 4.86 -14.62
C TYR A 160 25.19 4.60 -13.16
N THR A 161 26.47 4.49 -12.90
CA THR A 161 27.00 3.46 -12.01
C THR A 161 26.62 3.43 -10.52
N ARG A 162 25.93 4.39 -9.87
CA ARG A 162 25.96 4.38 -8.39
C ARG A 162 24.90 5.16 -7.57
N ARG A 163 23.78 5.62 -8.12
CA ARG A 163 22.71 6.37 -7.40
C ARG A 163 21.65 5.46 -6.76
N ALA A 164 21.16 5.84 -5.57
CA ALA A 164 19.78 5.55 -5.18
C ALA A 164 18.90 6.62 -5.84
N ASP A 165 17.81 6.19 -6.47
CA ASP A 165 16.80 7.02 -7.12
C ASP A 165 17.21 8.36 -7.78
N ASP A 166 17.51 8.32 -9.09
CA ASP A 166 18.26 9.32 -9.88
C ASP A 166 17.75 10.79 -9.99
N TRP A 167 16.67 11.20 -9.31
CA TRP A 167 16.11 12.57 -9.42
C TRP A 167 16.25 13.42 -8.15
N TYR A 168 16.41 12.80 -6.98
CA TYR A 168 16.58 13.51 -5.71
C TYR A 168 17.99 13.30 -5.17
N ASP A 169 18.45 14.20 -4.30
CA ASP A 169 19.80 14.27 -3.69
C ASP A 169 20.17 13.05 -2.81
N PHE A 170 19.74 11.83 -3.14
CA PHE A 170 20.37 10.63 -2.64
C PHE A 170 21.69 10.48 -3.36
N PRO A 171 22.80 10.76 -2.68
CA PRO A 171 24.07 10.77 -3.33
C PRO A 171 24.34 9.37 -3.80
N ASP A 172 24.78 9.33 -5.04
CA ASP A 172 25.54 8.24 -5.54
C ASP A 172 26.77 8.00 -4.63
N LEU A 173 26.70 7.04 -3.72
CA LEU A 173 27.64 6.98 -2.59
C LEU A 173 29.09 6.64 -2.98
N GLU A 174 29.27 6.18 -4.22
CA GLU A 174 30.58 5.92 -4.82
C GLU A 174 30.98 7.01 -5.84
N SER A 175 30.12 8.01 -6.09
CA SER A 175 30.35 9.08 -7.08
C SER A 175 31.34 10.08 -6.51
N PRO A 176 32.25 10.58 -7.34
CA PRO A 176 33.07 11.73 -6.97
C PRO A 176 32.23 12.97 -6.61
N ASP A 177 30.98 13.07 -7.11
CA ASP A 177 30.10 14.23 -6.90
C ASP A 177 29.25 14.13 -5.63
N ALA A 178 29.22 12.98 -4.95
CA ALA A 178 28.48 12.86 -3.70
C ALA A 178 29.12 13.72 -2.60
N PRO A 179 28.33 14.48 -1.82
CA PRO A 179 28.87 15.24 -0.70
C PRO A 179 29.57 14.32 0.29
N ASP A 180 30.75 14.72 0.78
CA ASP A 180 31.57 13.89 1.67
C ASP A 180 30.82 13.44 2.93
N ALA A 181 29.86 14.25 3.41
CA ALA A 181 29.04 13.98 4.60
C ALA A 181 28.14 12.74 4.47
N VAL A 182 27.82 12.34 3.24
CA VAL A 182 26.87 11.28 2.92
C VAL A 182 27.53 10.16 2.12
N ARG A 183 28.74 10.37 1.58
CA ARG A 183 29.55 9.33 0.93
C ARG A 183 29.72 8.10 1.84
N ASN A 184 29.60 6.90 1.26
CA ASN A 184 29.73 5.61 1.96
C ASN A 184 28.72 5.36 3.10
N THR A 185 27.64 6.13 3.27
CA THR A 185 26.72 5.99 4.41
C THR A 185 25.66 4.89 4.28
N GLN A 186 25.49 4.31 3.10
CA GLN A 186 24.52 3.25 2.80
C GLN A 186 25.19 2.12 2.00
N PHE A 187 24.53 0.96 1.93
CA PHE A 187 24.94 -0.21 1.17
C PHE A 187 24.25 -0.26 -0.19
N LYS A 188 24.91 -0.85 -1.18
CA LYS A 188 24.28 -1.21 -2.46
C LYS A 188 23.28 -2.35 -2.24
N THR A 189 22.11 -2.28 -2.85
CA THR A 189 20.97 -3.19 -2.56
C THR A 189 20.43 -3.88 -3.81
N VAL A 190 21.31 -4.27 -4.73
CA VAL A 190 20.92 -4.98 -5.96
C VAL A 190 20.48 -6.41 -5.67
N THR A 191 21.07 -7.05 -4.65
CA THR A 191 20.81 -8.44 -4.31
C THR A 191 20.52 -8.62 -2.83
N LEU A 192 19.80 -9.69 -2.48
CA LEU A 192 19.49 -10.01 -1.09
C LEU A 192 20.73 -10.15 -0.20
N SER A 193 21.83 -10.69 -0.75
CA SER A 193 23.09 -10.90 -0.01
C SER A 193 23.76 -9.62 0.50
N GLN A 194 23.42 -8.47 -0.09
CA GLN A 194 23.95 -7.18 0.31
C GLN A 194 23.17 -6.55 1.46
N ILE A 195 22.07 -7.18 1.89
CA ILE A 195 21.13 -6.64 2.86
C ILE A 195 21.25 -7.45 4.15
N PRO A 196 21.87 -6.88 5.21
CA PRO A 196 22.13 -7.56 6.48
C PRO A 196 20.88 -7.98 7.25
N GLN A 197 19.77 -7.24 7.12
CA GLN A 197 18.54 -7.50 7.88
C GLN A 197 17.28 -7.53 6.99
N PRO A 198 17.14 -8.52 6.08
CA PRO A 198 16.02 -8.55 5.13
C PRO A 198 14.62 -8.51 5.76
N SER A 199 14.45 -9.14 6.93
CA SER A 199 13.17 -9.15 7.66
C SER A 199 12.80 -7.81 8.30
N ARG A 200 13.72 -6.84 8.27
CA ARG A 200 13.49 -5.49 8.77
C ARG A 200 13.63 -4.43 7.68
N THR A 201 14.17 -4.77 6.52
CA THR A 201 14.30 -3.84 5.39
C THR A 201 13.00 -3.84 4.57
N MET A 202 12.38 -2.67 4.46
CA MET A 202 11.16 -2.50 3.67
C MET A 202 11.43 -2.72 2.18
N LEU A 203 10.53 -3.46 1.53
CA LEU A 203 10.51 -3.60 0.08
C LEU A 203 9.45 -2.72 -0.57
N SER A 204 8.22 -2.70 -0.07
CA SER A 204 7.12 -1.96 -0.69
C SER A 204 6.18 -1.35 0.33
N ILE A 205 5.49 -0.30 -0.10
CA ILE A 205 4.63 0.55 0.74
C ILE A 205 3.42 1.00 -0.07
N ALA A 206 2.29 1.17 0.61
CA ALA A 206 1.17 1.88 0.03
C ALA A 206 1.49 3.38 0.11
N GLU A 207 1.49 4.06 -1.02
CA GLU A 207 1.89 5.45 -1.15
C GLU A 207 0.68 6.32 -1.46
N GLU A 208 0.60 7.51 -0.90
CA GLU A 208 -0.33 8.54 -1.35
C GLU A 208 0.37 9.36 -2.44
N ASP A 209 -0.02 9.09 -3.70
CA ASP A 209 0.43 9.83 -4.86
C ASP A 209 -0.78 10.14 -5.73
N ALA A 210 -1.37 11.31 -5.46
CA ALA A 210 -2.54 11.79 -6.18
C ALA A 210 -2.19 12.38 -7.57
N PHE A 211 -0.91 12.40 -7.99
CA PHE A 211 -0.57 12.68 -9.38
C PHE A 211 -0.92 11.50 -10.29
N GLY A 212 -1.04 10.29 -9.75
CA GLY A 212 -1.45 9.10 -10.48
C GLY A 212 -0.33 8.44 -11.28
N PHE A 213 0.92 8.76 -10.97
CA PHE A 213 2.13 8.12 -11.50
C PHE A 213 3.32 8.36 -10.57
N ASN A 214 4.14 7.32 -10.39
CA ASN A 214 5.43 7.45 -9.72
C ASN A 214 6.53 6.87 -10.63
N PHE A 215 7.49 7.71 -11.05
CA PHE A 215 8.61 7.30 -11.89
C PHE A 215 9.69 6.53 -11.13
N GLN A 216 9.64 6.63 -9.82
CA GLN A 216 10.69 6.30 -8.89
C GLN A 216 10.17 5.30 -7.86
N GLY A 217 11.07 4.91 -6.97
CA GLY A 217 10.65 4.26 -5.74
C GLY A 217 10.11 5.29 -4.75
N TRP A 218 9.39 4.79 -3.76
CA TRP A 218 9.00 5.58 -2.60
C TRP A 218 10.24 5.95 -1.78
N ALA A 219 10.39 7.24 -1.41
CA ALA A 219 11.56 7.75 -0.72
C ALA A 219 11.26 8.66 0.50
N ILE A 220 12.23 8.71 1.41
CA ILE A 220 12.36 9.74 2.47
C ILE A 220 13.80 10.23 2.48
N GLU A 221 14.06 11.46 2.90
CA GLU A 221 15.43 11.96 3.07
C GLU A 221 16.22 11.11 4.10
N VAL A 222 17.49 10.81 3.83
CA VAL A 222 18.34 10.00 4.72
C VAL A 222 19.68 10.73 4.89
N GLY A 223 19.69 11.77 5.72
CA GLY A 223 20.88 12.59 6.03
C GLY A 223 21.33 12.48 7.50
N PRO A 224 22.63 12.64 7.80
CA PRO A 224 23.14 12.67 9.18
C PRO A 224 22.61 13.87 9.98
N PRO A 225 22.60 13.76 11.31
CA PRO A 225 21.38 13.79 12.09
C PRO A 225 20.60 15.10 11.93
N THR A 226 19.41 15.04 11.32
CA THR A 226 18.46 16.16 11.37
C THR A 226 17.87 16.24 12.77
N ALA A 227 18.60 16.91 13.67
CA ALA A 227 18.06 17.30 14.95
C ALA A 227 16.79 18.13 14.70
N SER A 228 15.65 17.63 15.20
CA SER A 228 14.29 18.24 15.26
C SER A 228 13.28 18.03 14.11
N GLY A 229 13.59 17.29 13.04
CA GLY A 229 12.61 16.98 11.97
C GLY A 229 13.13 16.13 10.82
N GLY A 230 12.28 15.81 9.84
CA GLY A 230 12.65 15.03 8.65
C GLY A 230 11.75 15.30 7.43
N LEU A 231 12.29 15.13 6.22
CA LEU A 231 11.60 15.34 4.96
C LEU A 231 11.11 14.03 4.36
N TRP A 232 9.80 13.90 4.25
CA TRP A 232 9.15 12.86 3.46
C TRP A 232 9.16 13.31 2.00
N ILE A 233 9.79 12.55 1.10
CA ILE A 233 9.77 12.86 -0.34
C ILE A 233 8.48 12.37 -0.96
N ASP A 234 8.05 11.17 -0.55
CA ASP A 234 6.75 10.60 -0.90
C ASP A 234 5.95 10.32 0.37
N THR A 235 4.69 10.73 0.38
CA THR A 235 3.83 10.50 1.54
C THR A 235 3.30 9.07 1.55
N PRO A 236 3.35 8.35 2.69
CA PRO A 236 2.73 7.03 2.79
C PRO A 236 1.20 7.15 2.76
N ALA A 237 0.52 6.14 2.23
CA ALA A 237 -0.93 6.07 2.21
C ALA A 237 -1.50 5.79 3.60
N LEU A 238 -2.26 6.74 4.12
CA LEU A 238 -2.85 6.70 5.46
C LEU A 238 -4.30 6.16 5.46
N TRP A 239 -4.66 5.32 4.48
CA TRP A 239 -6.03 4.83 4.30
C TRP A 239 -6.49 3.80 5.36
N ASN A 240 -5.56 3.22 6.13
CA ASN A 240 -5.85 2.23 7.18
C ASN A 240 -5.82 2.85 8.59
N THR A 241 -6.63 3.88 8.82
CA THR A 241 -6.85 4.50 10.14
C THR A 241 -5.55 4.70 10.95
N GLY A 242 -4.55 5.39 10.41
CA GLY A 242 -3.28 5.58 11.14
C GLY A 242 -2.13 4.67 10.73
N ARG A 243 -2.45 3.57 10.05
CA ARG A 243 -1.49 2.52 9.76
C ARG A 243 -1.06 2.57 8.30
N VAL A 244 0.19 2.24 8.07
CA VAL A 244 0.78 2.16 6.74
C VAL A 244 1.10 0.72 6.44
N ASN A 245 0.56 0.19 5.34
CA ASN A 245 0.78 -1.21 4.98
C ASN A 245 2.08 -1.37 4.18
N LEU A 246 2.95 -2.25 4.67
CA LEU A 246 4.30 -2.46 4.20
C LEU A 246 4.55 -3.94 3.86
N SER A 247 5.51 -4.19 2.97
CA SER A 247 6.19 -5.48 2.87
C SER A 247 7.68 -5.36 3.16
N PHE A 248 8.29 -6.47 3.58
CA PHE A 248 9.73 -6.58 3.81
C PHE A 248 10.36 -7.58 2.85
N LEU A 249 11.68 -7.53 2.73
CA LEU A 249 12.42 -8.36 1.77
C LEU A 249 12.37 -9.85 2.04
N ASP A 250 12.08 -10.28 3.26
CA ASP A 250 11.85 -11.69 3.58
C ASP A 250 10.44 -12.18 3.19
N GLY A 251 9.58 -11.31 2.66
CA GLY A 251 8.19 -11.61 2.31
C GLY A 251 7.20 -11.45 3.47
N SER A 252 7.65 -11.01 4.64
CA SER A 252 6.75 -10.60 5.73
C SER A 252 6.07 -9.26 5.41
N VAL A 253 4.99 -8.97 6.12
CA VAL A 253 4.21 -7.74 5.97
C VAL A 253 3.84 -7.22 7.35
N ASP A 254 3.75 -5.90 7.48
CA ASP A 254 3.31 -5.23 8.70
C ASP A 254 2.49 -3.99 8.35
N ALA A 255 1.76 -3.50 9.35
CA ALA A 255 1.02 -2.25 9.29
C ALA A 255 1.33 -1.40 10.52
N PRO A 256 2.52 -0.80 10.65
CA PRO A 256 2.83 0.05 11.80
C PRO A 256 1.92 1.26 11.86
N ASN A 257 1.57 1.66 13.08
CA ASN A 257 0.90 2.93 13.32
C ASN A 257 1.96 4.03 13.41
N ILE A 258 1.94 4.95 12.46
CA ILE A 258 2.90 6.05 12.39
C ILE A 258 2.23 7.41 12.57
N ILE A 259 0.89 7.46 12.62
CA ILE A 259 0.16 8.73 12.69
C ILE A 259 0.08 9.25 14.12
N TYR A 260 0.37 10.53 14.24
CA TYR A 260 -0.10 11.41 15.32
C TYR A 260 -0.81 12.64 14.72
N GLU A 261 -1.55 13.38 15.54
CA GLU A 261 -2.50 14.42 15.08
C GLU A 261 -1.86 15.47 14.16
N GLU A 262 -0.65 15.94 14.49
CA GLU A 262 0.08 16.92 13.68
C GLU A 262 0.56 16.34 12.34
N LEU A 263 1.14 15.14 12.34
CA LEU A 263 1.54 14.44 11.10
C LEU A 263 0.33 14.18 10.19
N ALA A 264 -0.80 13.77 10.78
CA ALA A 264 -2.04 13.56 10.05
C ALA A 264 -2.51 14.83 9.33
N ARG A 265 -2.34 16.00 9.94
CA ARG A 265 -2.75 17.28 9.35
C ARG A 265 -1.86 17.67 8.18
N ILE A 266 -0.55 17.42 8.26
CA ILE A 266 0.39 17.80 7.20
C ILE A 266 0.38 16.83 6.00
N MET A 267 0.07 15.55 6.22
CA MET A 267 -0.06 14.53 5.16
C MET A 267 -1.48 14.42 4.58
N GLN A 268 -2.44 15.20 5.09
CA GLN A 268 -3.80 15.16 4.58
C GLN A 268 -3.85 15.68 3.13
N PRO A 269 -4.46 14.92 2.19
CA PRO A 269 -4.70 15.42 0.85
C PRO A 269 -5.52 16.71 0.92
N ASN A 270 -4.99 17.80 0.36
CA ASN A 270 -5.72 19.06 0.27
C ASN A 270 -6.36 19.16 -1.13
N PRO A 271 -7.68 18.98 -1.26
CA PRO A 271 -8.36 19.00 -2.57
C PRO A 271 -8.31 20.38 -3.26
N SER A 272 -7.93 21.44 -2.55
CA SER A 272 -7.78 22.80 -3.06
C SER A 272 -6.35 23.17 -3.40
N ALA A 273 -5.38 22.26 -3.18
CA ALA A 273 -3.96 22.46 -3.46
C ALA A 273 -3.47 21.37 -4.43
N PRO A 274 -2.36 21.60 -5.16
CA PRO A 274 -1.72 20.53 -5.90
C PRO A 274 -1.38 19.35 -4.95
N PRO A 275 -1.35 18.11 -5.47
CA PRO A 275 -0.94 16.95 -4.68
C PRO A 275 0.38 17.21 -3.95
N LEU A 276 0.41 16.84 -2.67
CA LEU A 276 1.63 16.97 -1.87
C LEU A 276 2.59 15.87 -2.31
N HIS A 277 3.71 16.27 -2.90
CA HIS A 277 4.82 15.35 -3.15
C HIS A 277 5.60 15.21 -1.83
N ALA A 278 6.24 16.29 -1.37
CA ALA A 278 7.07 16.29 -0.18
C ALA A 278 6.41 16.95 1.04
N VAL A 279 6.69 16.43 2.24
CA VAL A 279 6.19 16.94 3.53
C VAL A 279 7.33 17.00 4.55
N THR A 280 7.48 18.14 5.22
CA THR A 280 8.42 18.28 6.34
C THR A 280 7.71 18.00 7.67
N GLU A 281 8.21 17.01 8.40
CA GLU A 281 7.75 16.68 9.75
C GLU A 281 8.70 17.29 10.79
N LEU A 282 8.15 17.98 11.79
CA LEU A 282 8.90 18.63 12.85
C LEU A 282 8.48 18.07 14.23
N GLY A 283 9.34 18.20 15.23
CA GLY A 283 8.98 17.98 16.65
C GLY A 283 9.77 16.87 17.37
N GLY A 284 9.30 16.51 18.58
CA GLY A 284 10.02 15.64 19.52
C GLY A 284 9.83 14.13 19.35
N ARG A 285 8.89 13.69 18.50
CA ARG A 285 8.62 12.26 18.20
C ARG A 285 8.31 12.06 16.71
N PRO A 286 9.26 12.36 15.80
CA PRO A 286 9.00 12.27 14.37
C PRO A 286 8.81 10.81 13.96
N ALA A 287 7.67 10.50 13.35
CA ALA A 287 7.39 9.24 12.65
C ALA A 287 8.42 8.98 11.55
N PHE A 288 9.00 10.03 10.96
CA PHE A 288 10.11 9.95 10.03
C PHE A 288 11.27 9.16 10.60
N ARG A 289 11.62 9.38 11.88
CA ARG A 289 12.70 8.62 12.54
C ARG A 289 12.32 7.15 12.67
N PHE A 290 11.07 6.88 13.08
CA PHE A 290 10.59 5.50 13.15
C PHE A 290 10.65 4.83 11.78
N MET A 291 10.12 5.48 10.74
CA MET A 291 10.17 4.99 9.36
C MET A 291 11.61 4.77 8.89
N ALA A 292 12.51 5.71 9.09
CA ALA A 292 13.93 5.56 8.71
C ALA A 292 14.57 4.29 9.29
N THR A 293 14.24 3.93 10.54
CA THR A 293 14.76 2.71 11.19
C THR A 293 14.19 1.40 10.65
N ILE A 294 13.02 1.43 9.97
CA ILE A 294 12.39 0.24 9.37
C ILE A 294 12.50 0.21 7.85
N LEU A 295 12.79 1.35 7.23
CA LEU A 295 12.97 1.43 5.79
C LEU A 295 14.29 0.81 5.37
N LEU A 296 15.34 1.15 6.11
CA LEU A 296 16.71 0.88 5.72
C LEU A 296 17.58 0.21 6.79
N PRO A 297 17.06 -0.60 7.74
CA PRO A 297 17.94 -1.30 8.65
C PRO A 297 18.81 -2.27 7.85
N GLY A 298 20.11 -2.04 7.89
CA GLY A 298 21.09 -2.77 7.09
C GLY A 298 21.29 -2.23 5.67
N VAL A 299 20.51 -1.24 5.23
CA VAL A 299 20.81 -0.44 4.03
C VAL A 299 21.53 0.85 4.42
N VAL A 300 21.14 1.50 5.51
CA VAL A 300 21.90 2.59 6.13
C VAL A 300 22.90 2.01 7.13
N ARG A 301 24.10 2.59 7.19
CA ARG A 301 25.12 2.19 8.17
C ARG A 301 24.60 2.31 9.60
N PRO A 302 24.87 1.32 10.49
CA PRO A 302 24.39 1.34 11.86
C PRO A 302 24.76 2.61 12.65
N GLU A 303 25.87 3.26 12.30
CA GLU A 303 26.34 4.48 12.97
C GLU A 303 25.46 5.72 12.68
N LEU A 304 24.51 5.61 11.73
CA LEU A 304 23.64 6.71 11.27
C LEU A 304 22.15 6.47 11.56
N GLN A 305 21.80 5.33 12.17
CA GLN A 305 20.43 4.97 12.57
C GLN A 305 20.13 5.44 14.00
#